data_AF-A0A3C1DPF5-F1
#
_entry.id   AF-A0A3C1DPF5-F1
#
_cell.length_a   1.000
_cell.length_b   1.000
_cell.length_c   1.000
_cell.angle_alpha   90.00
_cell.angle_beta   90.00
_cell.angle_gamma   90.00
#
_symmetry.space_group_name_H-M   'P 1'
#
loop_
_entity.id
_entity.type
_entity.pdbx_description
1 polymer ?
#
loop_
_entity_poly.entity_id
_entity_poly.type
_entity_poly.pdbx_seq_one_letter_code
_entity_poly.pdbx_strand_id
1 'polypeptide(L)'
;MGALGLEQVATLTLTFVELATLEQHTVTLPVSVNVVPQDVAKGRVAKPEVAREKLFLETQSAKREVEAALRDGDVEAARSRLNAAKGILSAEDTSLLDAQLLGEIEWLGDTALMVGSESPDYLSRRLSSDRSRKSRGFKSRTQGGEVVSDGE
;
A
#
# COMPACT_ATOMS: atom_id res chain seq x y z
N MET A 1 26.70 -8.59 -23.91
CA MET A 1 26.93 -9.52 -22.79
C MET A 1 26.92 -8.69 -21.52
N GLY A 2 25.94 -8.88 -20.63
CA GLY A 2 25.90 -8.17 -19.35
C GLY A 2 27.02 -8.68 -18.44
N ALA A 3 27.81 -7.78 -17.87
CA ALA A 3 28.82 -8.15 -16.89
C ALA A 3 28.11 -8.75 -15.66
N LEU A 4 28.51 -9.96 -15.26
CA LEU A 4 28.06 -10.58 -14.02
C LEU A 4 28.79 -9.91 -12.84
N GLY A 5 28.09 -9.70 -11.72
CA GLY A 5 28.65 -9.05 -10.53
C GLY A 5 27.74 -8.00 -9.92
N LEU A 6 28.29 -7.23 -8.97
CA LEU A 6 27.59 -6.13 -8.32
C LEU A 6 27.48 -4.95 -9.29
N GLU A 7 26.26 -4.62 -9.69
CA GLU A 7 25.94 -3.52 -10.60
C GLU A 7 25.10 -2.48 -9.86
N GLN A 8 25.46 -1.20 -9.98
CA GLN A 8 24.65 -0.12 -9.44
C GLN A 8 23.52 0.21 -10.41
N VAL A 9 22.26 0.10 -9.96
CA VAL A 9 21.08 0.32 -10.82
C VAL A 9 20.41 1.67 -10.58
N ALA A 10 20.63 2.26 -9.41
CA ALA A 10 20.09 3.57 -9.08
C ALA A 10 20.92 4.27 -8.00
N THR A 11 20.69 5.58 -7.86
CA THR A 11 21.19 6.40 -6.75
C THR A 11 20.02 7.11 -6.12
N LEU A 12 19.80 6.90 -4.83
CA LEU A 12 18.76 7.56 -4.07
C LEU A 12 19.35 8.81 -3.41
N THR A 13 18.82 9.99 -3.75
CA THR A 13 19.28 11.27 -3.20
C THR A 13 18.19 11.87 -2.32
N LEU A 14 18.51 12.10 -1.05
CA LEU A 14 17.63 12.67 -0.04
C LEU A 14 18.17 14.05 0.33
N THR A 15 17.43 15.09 -0.01
CA THR A 15 17.76 16.47 0.37
C THR A 15 16.76 16.94 1.41
N PHE A 16 17.24 17.37 2.57
CA PHE A 16 16.40 17.88 3.66
C PHE A 16 17.07 19.07 4.34
N VAL A 17 16.25 19.92 4.97
CA VAL A 17 16.71 21.03 5.78
C VAL A 17 16.58 20.63 7.25
N GLU A 18 17.68 20.72 7.99
CA GLU A 18 17.66 20.51 9.44
C GLU A 18 17.07 21.75 10.12
N LEU A 19 15.98 21.58 10.87
CA LEU A 19 15.27 22.73 11.46
C LEU A 19 16.05 23.46 12.56
N ALA A 20 16.94 22.76 13.26
CA ALA A 20 17.71 23.34 14.36
C ALA A 20 18.79 24.30 13.88
N THR A 21 19.49 23.92 12.81
CA THR A 21 20.63 24.66 12.23
C THR A 21 20.23 25.48 11.00
N LEU A 22 19.06 25.17 10.42
CA LEU A 22 18.59 25.68 9.12
C LEU A 22 19.54 25.36 7.96
N GLU A 23 20.36 24.32 8.12
CA GLU A 23 21.30 23.87 7.10
C GLU A 23 20.66 22.81 6.20
N GLN A 24 21.00 22.87 4.90
CA GLN A 24 20.57 21.89 3.93
C GLN A 24 21.57 20.72 3.89
N HIS A 25 21.07 19.52 4.16
CA HIS A 25 21.82 18.28 4.05
C HIS A 25 21.40 17.51 2.80
N THR A 26 22.36 16.86 2.16
CA THR A 26 22.11 15.95 1.04
C THR A 26 22.78 14.61 1.32
N VAL A 27 21.97 13.56 1.43
CA VAL A 27 22.43 12.18 1.62
C VAL A 27 22.24 11.43 0.31
N THR A 28 23.30 10.77 -0.17
CA THR A 28 23.25 9.92 -1.37
C THR A 28 23.49 8.48 -0.98
N LEU A 29 22.62 7.58 -1.46
CA LEU A 29 22.69 6.16 -1.19
C LEU A 29 22.70 5.38 -2.53
N PRO A 30 23.75 4.61 -2.84
CA PRO A 30 23.76 3.78 -4.03
C PRO A 30 22.87 2.55 -3.83
N VAL A 31 22.05 2.23 -4.84
CA VAL A 31 21.25 1.01 -4.90
C VAL A 31 21.91 0.07 -5.91
N SER A 32 22.50 -1.01 -5.39
CA SER A 32 23.19 -2.01 -6.21
C SER A 32 22.49 -3.35 -6.16
N VAL A 33 22.52 -4.08 -7.28
CA VAL A 33 22.01 -5.44 -7.41
C VAL A 33 23.12 -6.37 -7.84
N ASN A 34 23.08 -7.61 -7.37
CA ASN A 34 24.01 -8.63 -7.82
C ASN A 34 23.46 -9.38 -9.02
N VAL A 35 24.00 -9.09 -10.21
CA VAL A 35 23.66 -9.73 -11.48
C VAL A 35 24.30 -11.12 -11.52
N VAL A 36 23.47 -12.14 -11.54
CA VAL A 36 23.90 -13.55 -11.56
C VAL A 36 23.28 -14.30 -12.73
N PRO A 37 23.89 -15.42 -13.15
CA PRO A 37 23.29 -16.34 -14.11
C PRO A 37 21.88 -16.81 -13.70
N GLN A 38 21.06 -17.15 -14.70
CA GLN A 38 19.63 -17.42 -14.52
C GLN A 38 19.35 -18.62 -13.61
N ASP A 39 20.20 -19.65 -13.66
CA ASP A 39 20.18 -20.82 -12.79
C ASP A 39 20.35 -20.45 -11.31
N VAL A 40 21.28 -19.53 -11.00
CA VAL A 40 21.48 -19.01 -9.64
C VAL A 40 20.34 -18.07 -9.23
N ALA A 41 19.82 -17.28 -10.16
CA ALA A 41 18.69 -16.37 -9.91
C ALA A 41 17.40 -17.12 -9.54
N LYS A 42 17.12 -18.26 -10.20
CA LYS A 42 15.95 -19.10 -9.93
C LYS A 42 15.89 -19.65 -8.50
N GLY A 43 17.04 -19.83 -7.86
CA GLY A 43 17.12 -20.27 -6.46
C GLY A 43 16.89 -19.16 -5.43
N ARG A 44 16.80 -17.90 -5.84
CA ARG A 44 16.57 -16.77 -4.92
C ARG A 44 15.09 -16.63 -4.61
N VAL A 45 14.77 -16.70 -3.33
CA VAL A 45 13.44 -16.37 -2.83
C VAL A 45 13.40 -14.87 -2.52
N ALA A 46 12.40 -14.18 -3.07
CA ALA A 46 12.17 -12.78 -2.76
C ALA A 46 11.96 -12.60 -1.25
N LYS A 47 12.50 -11.54 -0.66
CA LYS A 47 12.28 -11.26 0.75
C LYS A 47 10.78 -11.05 0.99
N PRO A 48 10.12 -11.83 1.86
CA PRO A 48 8.68 -11.74 2.06
C PRO A 48 8.27 -10.36 2.59
N GLU A 49 9.14 -9.69 3.35
CA GLU A 49 8.92 -8.32 3.84
C GLU A 49 8.74 -7.31 2.70
N VAL A 50 9.54 -7.41 1.64
CA VAL A 50 9.44 -6.51 0.48
C VAL A 50 8.18 -6.80 -0.34
N ALA A 51 7.83 -8.08 -0.49
CA ALA A 51 6.61 -8.48 -1.17
C ALA A 51 5.37 -7.96 -0.42
N ARG A 52 5.34 -8.09 0.90
CA ARG A 52 4.27 -7.57 1.76
C ARG A 52 4.14 -6.05 1.65
N GLU A 53 5.25 -5.33 1.76
CA GLU A 53 5.23 -3.87 1.66
C GLU A 53 4.74 -3.42 0.29
N LYS A 54 5.18 -4.10 -0.78
CA LYS A 54 4.69 -3.83 -2.13
C LYS A 54 3.17 -4.01 -2.24
N LEU A 55 2.62 -5.14 -1.76
CA LEU A 55 1.18 -5.40 -1.75
C LEU A 55 0.42 -4.34 -0.95
N PHE A 56 0.97 -3.93 0.19
CA PHE A 56 0.39 -2.88 1.01
C PHE A 56 0.31 -1.54 0.25
N LEU A 57 1.41 -1.12 -0.38
CA LEU A 57 1.47 0.12 -1.17
C LEU A 57 0.55 0.09 -2.39
N GLU A 58 0.50 -1.03 -3.12
CA GLU A 58 -0.44 -1.23 -4.23
C GLU A 58 -1.89 -1.07 -3.77
N THR A 59 -2.22 -1.61 -2.60
CA THR A 59 -3.55 -1.44 -2.02
C THR A 59 -3.86 0.01 -1.65
N GLN A 60 -2.88 0.73 -1.07
CA GLN A 60 -3.06 2.16 -0.78
C GLN A 60 -3.23 2.99 -2.07
N SER A 61 -2.57 2.61 -3.16
CA SER A 61 -2.76 3.22 -4.47
C SER A 61 -4.16 2.96 -5.00
N ALA A 62 -4.62 1.71 -4.96
CA ALA A 62 -5.97 1.35 -5.40
C ALA A 62 -7.05 2.13 -4.62
N LYS A 63 -6.90 2.29 -3.30
CA LYS A 63 -7.81 3.12 -2.48
C LYS A 63 -7.88 4.57 -2.96
N ARG A 64 -6.75 5.15 -3.36
CA ARG A 64 -6.70 6.51 -3.91
C ARG A 64 -7.45 6.60 -5.25
N GLU A 65 -7.32 5.59 -6.09
CA GLU A 65 -8.03 5.54 -7.38
C GLU A 65 -9.55 5.36 -7.18
N VAL A 66 -9.96 4.57 -6.20
CA VAL A 66 -11.37 4.45 -5.80
C VAL A 66 -11.91 5.77 -5.26
N GLU A 67 -11.14 6.44 -4.39
CA GLU A 67 -11.48 7.78 -3.88
C GLU A 67 -11.69 8.78 -5.03
N ALA A 68 -10.81 8.78 -6.03
CA ALA A 68 -10.94 9.62 -7.22
C ALA A 68 -12.23 9.29 -8.00
N ALA A 69 -12.49 8.01 -8.26
CA ALA A 69 -13.68 7.56 -8.98
C ALA A 69 -14.99 7.98 -8.28
N LEU A 70 -15.04 7.85 -6.95
CA LEU A 70 -16.20 8.25 -6.16
C LEU A 70 -16.44 9.76 -6.20
N ARG A 71 -15.36 10.57 -6.20
CA ARG A 71 -15.47 12.03 -6.34
C ARG A 71 -15.98 12.46 -7.71
N ASP A 72 -15.62 11.70 -8.75
CA ASP A 72 -16.10 11.92 -10.11
C ASP A 72 -17.52 11.37 -10.33
N GLY A 73 -18.11 10.72 -9.32
CA GLY A 73 -19.44 10.11 -9.38
C GLY A 73 -19.47 8.74 -10.08
N ASP A 74 -18.31 8.18 -10.45
CA ASP A 74 -18.19 6.89 -11.13
C ASP A 74 -18.18 5.73 -10.12
N VAL A 75 -19.37 5.40 -9.63
CA VAL A 75 -19.60 4.36 -8.63
C VAL A 75 -19.26 2.96 -9.15
N GLU A 76 -19.52 2.69 -10.44
CA GLU A 76 -19.22 1.40 -11.06
C GLU A 76 -17.70 1.18 -11.17
N ALA A 77 -16.95 2.19 -11.61
CA ALA A 77 -15.50 2.07 -11.64
C ALA A 77 -14.90 1.99 -10.23
N ALA A 78 -15.46 2.69 -9.25
CA ALA A 78 -15.07 2.54 -7.85
C ALA A 78 -15.27 1.10 -7.35
N ARG A 79 -16.43 0.49 -7.63
CA ARG A 79 -16.75 -0.89 -7.27
C ARG A 79 -15.81 -1.89 -7.93
N SER A 80 -15.58 -1.74 -9.23
CA SER A 80 -14.70 -2.60 -10.01
C SER A 80 -13.26 -2.58 -9.46
N ARG A 81 -12.74 -1.38 -9.16
CA ARG A 81 -11.39 -1.20 -8.59
C ARG A 81 -11.26 -1.77 -7.18
N LEU A 82 -12.28 -1.62 -6.33
CA LEU A 82 -12.30 -2.24 -4.99
C LEU A 82 -12.25 -3.77 -5.07
N ASN A 83 -13.06 -4.37 -5.95
CA ASN A 83 -13.08 -5.81 -6.15
C ASN A 83 -11.77 -6.33 -6.74
N ALA A 84 -11.16 -5.60 -7.67
CA ALA A 84 -9.85 -5.94 -8.23
C ALA A 84 -8.76 -5.92 -7.15
N ALA A 85 -8.71 -4.87 -6.32
CA ALA A 85 -7.75 -4.77 -5.21
C ALA A 85 -7.92 -5.90 -4.20
N LYS A 86 -9.16 -6.22 -3.83
CA LYS A 86 -9.48 -7.37 -2.96
C LYS A 86 -9.04 -8.69 -3.60
N GLY A 87 -9.30 -8.86 -4.90
CA GLY A 87 -8.96 -10.06 -5.66
C GLY A 87 -7.45 -10.32 -5.68
N ILE A 88 -6.65 -9.27 -5.92
CA ILE A 88 -5.18 -9.34 -5.87
C ILE A 88 -4.73 -9.83 -4.49
N LEU A 89 -5.16 -9.17 -3.42
CA LEU A 89 -4.76 -9.56 -2.07
C LEU A 89 -5.23 -10.96 -1.67
N SER A 90 -6.41 -11.38 -2.11
CA SER A 90 -6.98 -12.68 -1.75
C SER A 90 -6.37 -13.85 -2.53
N ALA A 91 -5.72 -13.57 -3.67
CA ALA A 91 -5.04 -14.57 -4.49
C ALA A 91 -3.60 -14.85 -4.03
N GLU A 92 -3.06 -14.02 -3.14
CA GLU A 92 -1.69 -14.14 -2.64
C GLU A 92 -1.54 -15.27 -1.61
N ASP A 93 -0.31 -15.78 -1.48
CA ASP A 93 0.01 -16.84 -0.54
C ASP A 93 -0.29 -16.42 0.91
N THR A 94 -0.93 -17.31 1.68
CA THR A 94 -1.24 -17.06 3.10
C THR A 94 0.00 -16.76 3.94
N SER A 95 1.18 -17.25 3.51
CA SER A 95 2.46 -16.93 4.16
C SER A 95 2.86 -15.45 4.04
N LEU A 96 2.36 -14.74 3.02
CA LEU A 96 2.56 -13.30 2.85
C LEU A 96 1.50 -12.48 3.58
N LEU A 97 0.31 -13.03 3.82
CA LEU A 97 -0.79 -12.33 4.50
C LEU A 97 -0.56 -12.25 6.00
N ASP A 98 -0.03 -11.11 6.47
CA ASP A 98 0.01 -10.79 7.89
C ASP A 98 -1.32 -10.19 8.37
N ALA A 99 -1.44 -9.95 9.68
CA ALA A 99 -2.64 -9.38 10.28
C ALA A 99 -3.04 -8.01 9.67
N GLN A 100 -2.06 -7.25 9.16
CA GLN A 100 -2.31 -5.96 8.54
C GLN A 100 -2.96 -6.11 7.16
N LEU A 101 -2.46 -7.03 6.32
CA LEU A 101 -3.04 -7.33 5.00
C LEU A 101 -4.39 -8.04 5.12
N LEU A 102 -4.56 -8.94 6.09
CA LEU A 102 -5.85 -9.58 6.34
C LEU A 102 -6.93 -8.55 6.73
N GLY A 103 -6.61 -7.64 7.64
CA GLY A 103 -7.51 -6.53 7.98
C GLY A 103 -7.73 -5.54 6.82
N GLU A 104 -6.87 -5.55 5.80
CA GLU A 104 -7.07 -4.77 4.57
C GLU A 104 -8.09 -5.43 3.65
N ILE A 105 -8.01 -6.76 3.48
CA ILE A 105 -8.95 -7.55 2.68
C ILE A 105 -10.37 -7.42 3.24
N GLU A 106 -10.51 -7.58 4.56
CA GLU A 106 -11.78 -7.45 5.26
C GLU A 106 -12.38 -6.05 5.05
N TRP A 107 -11.58 -5.01 5.34
CA TRP A 107 -12.02 -3.62 5.20
C TRP A 107 -12.42 -3.25 3.77
N LEU A 108 -11.69 -3.73 2.76
CA LEU A 108 -12.04 -3.55 1.35
C LEU A 108 -13.35 -4.29 1.01
N GLY A 109 -13.56 -5.48 1.57
CA GLY A 109 -14.78 -6.25 1.46
C GLY A 109 -15.99 -5.49 1.99
N ASP A 110 -15.90 -4.99 3.23
CA ASP A 110 -16.97 -4.21 3.85
C ASP A 110 -17.27 -2.94 3.05
N THR A 111 -16.22 -2.25 2.60
CA THR A 111 -16.37 -1.03 1.81
C THR A 111 -17.02 -1.33 0.46
N ALA A 112 -16.70 -2.44 -0.19
CA ALA A 112 -17.33 -2.87 -1.44
C ALA A 112 -18.83 -3.21 -1.27
N LEU A 113 -19.25 -3.71 -0.10
CA LEU A 113 -20.65 -3.95 0.22
C LEU A 113 -21.44 -2.65 0.43
N MET A 114 -20.79 -1.61 0.94
CA MET A 114 -21.41 -0.28 1.12
C MET A 114 -21.58 0.48 -0.20
N VAL A 115 -20.89 0.08 -1.27
CA VAL A 115 -21.03 0.70 -2.59
C VAL A 115 -22.45 0.46 -3.12
N GLY A 116 -23.25 1.52 -3.19
CA GLY A 116 -24.64 1.50 -3.67
C GLY A 116 -25.68 1.62 -2.55
N SER A 117 -25.34 1.35 -1.29
CA SER A 117 -26.20 1.64 -0.13
C SER A 117 -25.83 2.97 0.54
N GLU A 118 -24.55 3.34 0.51
CA GLU A 118 -24.03 4.56 1.13
C GLU A 118 -23.74 5.66 0.10
N SER A 119 -23.70 6.91 0.58
CA SER A 119 -23.35 8.06 -0.28
C SER A 119 -21.89 7.98 -0.79
N PRO A 120 -21.62 8.35 -2.05
CA PRO A 120 -20.26 8.40 -2.58
C PRO A 120 -19.33 9.31 -1.78
N ASP A 121 -19.85 10.42 -1.23
CA ASP A 121 -19.12 11.34 -0.37
C ASP A 121 -18.66 10.69 0.94
N TYR A 122 -19.52 9.90 1.58
CA TYR A 122 -19.17 9.16 2.78
C TYR A 122 -18.05 8.16 2.50
N LEU A 123 -18.18 7.38 1.43
CA LEU A 123 -17.18 6.37 1.04
C LEU A 123 -15.84 7.00 0.68
N SER A 124 -15.86 8.14 -0.02
CA SER A 124 -14.66 8.94 -0.34
C SER A 124 -13.95 9.39 0.94
N ARG A 125 -14.68 9.94 1.92
CA ARG A 125 -14.10 10.34 3.23
C ARG A 125 -13.57 9.16 4.03
N ARG A 126 -14.28 8.03 4.02
CA ARG A 126 -13.86 6.78 4.68
C ARG A 126 -12.51 6.29 4.14
N LEU A 127 -12.36 6.22 2.81
CA LEU A 127 -11.10 5.87 2.13
C LEU A 127 -9.97 6.84 2.45
N SER A 128 -10.25 8.14 2.35
CA SER A 128 -9.26 9.19 2.62
C SER A 128 -8.73 9.16 4.06
N SER A 129 -9.65 8.99 5.02
CA SER A 129 -9.33 8.97 6.45
C SER A 129 -8.46 7.76 6.82
N ASP A 130 -8.80 6.60 6.28
CA ASP A 130 -8.04 5.37 6.50
C ASP A 130 -6.62 5.47 5.91
N ARG A 131 -6.50 5.91 4.65
CA ARG A 131 -5.20 6.11 3.99
C ARG A 131 -4.33 7.13 4.73
N SER A 132 -4.92 8.23 5.18
CA SER A 132 -4.23 9.26 5.97
C SER A 132 -3.66 8.68 7.27
N ARG A 133 -4.41 7.84 7.98
CA ARG A 133 -3.91 7.13 9.17
C ARG A 133 -2.74 6.21 8.81
N LYS A 134 -2.87 5.39 7.77
CA LYS A 134 -1.81 4.47 7.33
C LYS A 134 -0.52 5.19 6.93
N SER A 135 -0.62 6.34 6.25
CA SER A 135 0.57 7.16 5.91
C SER A 135 1.32 7.70 7.13
N ARG A 136 0.69 7.77 8.30
CA ARG A 136 1.30 8.20 9.57
C ARG A 136 1.89 7.05 10.37
N GLY A 137 1.93 5.83 9.81
CA GLY A 137 2.51 4.66 10.45
C GLY A 137 1.57 3.87 11.36
N PHE A 138 0.26 4.18 11.37
CA PHE A 138 -0.71 3.42 12.15
C PHE A 138 -0.96 2.04 11.54
N LYS A 139 -0.50 0.99 12.21
CA LYS A 139 -0.65 -0.39 11.73
C LYS A 139 -2.04 -0.98 11.97
N SER A 140 -2.73 -0.58 13.04
CA SER A 140 -4.10 -1.01 13.33
C SER A 140 -5.15 0.09 13.06
N ARG A 141 -6.39 -0.32 12.84
CA ARG A 141 -7.56 0.58 12.69
C ARG A 141 -8.26 0.86 14.02
N THR A 142 -8.07 -0.03 15.00
CA THR A 142 -8.65 0.04 16.36
C THR A 142 -8.05 1.17 17.21
N GLN A 143 -6.84 1.64 16.89
CA GLN A 143 -6.26 2.82 17.56
C GLN A 143 -6.77 4.10 16.90
N GLY A 144 -8.00 4.46 17.23
CA GLY A 144 -8.58 5.62 16.57
C GLY A 144 -9.97 6.09 16.95
N GLY A 145 -10.56 5.61 18.04
CA GLY A 145 -11.88 6.06 18.49
C GLY A 145 -12.99 5.65 17.53
N GLU A 146 -12.99 4.38 17.09
CA GLU A 146 -14.21 3.79 16.55
C GLU A 146 -15.16 3.63 17.74
N VAL A 147 -16.18 4.49 17.81
CA VAL A 147 -17.28 4.32 18.76
C VAL A 147 -18.02 3.08 18.28
N VAL A 148 -17.76 1.95 18.95
CA VAL A 148 -18.67 0.81 18.90
C VAL A 148 -19.99 1.36 19.40
N SER A 149 -20.95 1.56 18.48
CA SER A 149 -22.33 1.76 18.90
C SER A 149 -22.76 0.42 19.49
N ASP A 150 -22.77 0.33 20.82
CA ASP A 150 -23.48 -0.75 21.51
C ASP A 150 -24.92 -0.71 21.02
N GLY A 151 -25.29 -1.72 20.24
CA GLY A 151 -26.68 -1.98 19.89
C GLY A 151 -27.41 -2.50 21.12
N GLU A 152 -28.51 -1.84 21.46
CA GLU A 152 -29.55 -2.33 22.38
C GLU A 152 -30.13 -3.69 21.93
#